data_AF-A0A8C9D388-F1
#
_entry.id   AF-A0A8C9D388-F1
#
_cell.length_a   1.000
_cell.length_b   1.000
_cell.length_c   1.000
_cell.angle_alpha   90.00
_cell.angle_beta   90.00
_cell.angle_gamma   90.00
#
_symmetry.space_group_name_H-M   'P 1'
#
loop_
_entity.id
_entity.type
_entity.pdbx_description
1 polymer ?
#
loop_
_entity_poly.entity_id
_entity_poly.type
_entity_poly.pdbx_seq_one_letter_code
_entity_poly.pdbx_strand_id
1 'polypeptide(L)'
;CFRDSSGCGHRDGYCNGLMAYVRGRKRRQMTDGRCKPVNTFVHEPLADVQDVCLQGNVTCKNGQPNCHQSFSKMSITDCHLRPGSRYPRCTYETTQKHKYIIVACEGDPYVST
;
A
#
# COMPACT_ATOMS: atom_id res chain seq x y z
N CYS A 1 8.12 -14.35 -1.61
CA CYS A 1 8.65 -15.34 -0.66
C CYS A 1 8.37 -16.73 -1.20
N PHE A 2 9.35 -17.35 -1.87
CA PHE A 2 9.34 -18.79 -2.11
C PHE A 2 10.34 -19.41 -1.14
N ARG A 3 9.84 -20.37 -0.36
CA ARG A 3 10.47 -21.47 0.37
C ARG A 3 11.85 -21.29 1.04
N ASP A 4 11.82 -21.67 2.31
CA ASP A 4 12.89 -22.16 3.18
C ASP A 4 13.66 -21.20 4.11
N SER A 5 13.84 -21.76 5.30
CA SER A 5 14.06 -21.12 6.59
C SER A 5 15.55 -20.94 6.86
N SER A 6 15.97 -19.69 6.98
CA SER A 6 17.10 -19.22 7.81
C SER A 6 17.11 -17.69 7.76
N GLY A 7 16.47 -17.03 8.74
CA GLY A 7 16.67 -15.60 9.02
C GLY A 7 16.38 -14.61 7.89
N CYS A 8 15.12 -14.42 7.50
CA CYS A 8 14.75 -13.23 6.73
C CYS A 8 14.77 -11.99 7.66
N GLY A 9 15.95 -11.42 7.89
CA GLY A 9 16.14 -10.06 8.42
C GLY A 9 15.61 -8.96 7.49
N HIS A 10 14.48 -9.21 6.82
CA HIS A 10 13.86 -8.35 5.81
C HIS A 10 12.42 -7.98 6.16
N ARG A 11 11.82 -8.57 7.21
CA ARG A 11 10.45 -8.21 7.64
C ARG A 11 10.39 -6.80 8.22
N ASP A 12 11.37 -6.37 9.00
CA ASP A 12 11.30 -5.04 9.62
C ASP A 12 11.83 -3.92 8.71
N GLY A 13 12.60 -4.26 7.67
CA GLY A 13 13.22 -3.30 6.76
C GLY A 13 12.34 -2.85 5.59
N TYR A 14 11.41 -3.70 5.12
CA TYR A 14 10.65 -3.42 3.90
C TYR A 14 9.82 -2.13 4.02
N CYS A 15 8.91 -2.07 5.01
CA CYS A 15 8.11 -0.87 5.26
C CYS A 15 8.99 0.32 5.65
N ASN A 16 9.99 0.14 6.52
CA ASN A 16 10.90 1.22 6.89
C ASN A 16 11.60 1.83 5.68
N GLY A 17 12.06 1.02 4.74
CA GLY A 17 12.76 1.47 3.54
C GLY A 17 11.86 2.19 2.54
N LEU A 18 10.65 1.67 2.30
CA LEU A 18 9.71 2.26 1.34
C LEU A 18 8.97 3.48 1.87
N MET A 19 8.71 3.52 3.17
CA MET A 19 8.06 4.65 3.83
C MET A 19 9.04 5.81 4.07
N ALA A 20 10.33 5.52 4.25
CA ALA A 20 11.33 6.53 4.59
C ALA A 20 11.43 7.66 3.56
N TYR A 21 11.26 8.87 4.06
CA TYR A 21 11.67 10.11 3.41
C TYR A 21 13.20 10.13 3.23
N VAL A 22 13.65 10.43 2.02
CA VAL A 22 15.06 10.64 1.71
C VAL A 22 15.18 11.97 0.98
N ARG A 23 15.85 12.95 1.60
CA ARG A 23 16.06 14.29 1.06
C ARG A 23 16.72 14.19 -0.33
N GLY A 24 16.15 14.84 -1.34
CA GLY A 24 16.65 14.79 -2.72
C GLY A 24 16.21 13.58 -3.56
N ARG A 25 15.45 12.63 -2.99
CA ARG A 25 14.72 11.61 -3.76
C ARG A 25 13.22 11.89 -3.66
N LYS A 26 12.52 12.05 -4.79
CA LYS A 26 11.04 12.01 -4.86
C LYS A 26 10.53 10.60 -4.52
N ARG A 27 10.71 10.15 -3.28
CA ARG A 27 10.02 8.96 -2.73
C ARG A 27 8.58 9.33 -2.37
N ARG A 28 7.81 8.35 -1.88
CA ARG A 28 6.37 8.49 -1.58
C ARG A 28 6.01 9.47 -0.45
N GLN A 29 7.00 10.17 0.14
CA GLN A 29 6.85 11.20 1.19
C GLN A 29 5.97 10.77 2.38
N MET A 30 5.98 9.49 2.73
CA MET A 30 5.10 8.94 3.78
C MET A 30 5.58 9.20 5.21
N THR A 31 6.79 9.77 5.37
CA THR A 31 7.36 10.20 6.66
C THR A 31 7.87 11.65 6.62
N ASP A 32 7.30 12.50 5.78
CA ASP A 32 7.66 13.92 5.69
C ASP A 32 6.88 14.74 6.73
N GLY A 33 7.57 15.39 7.68
CA GLY A 33 6.99 16.14 8.80
C GLY A 33 6.22 15.31 9.87
N ARG A 34 5.75 14.11 9.54
CA ARG A 34 5.06 13.18 10.47
C ARG A 34 5.18 11.73 9.98
N CYS A 35 5.03 10.76 10.89
CA CYS A 35 4.91 9.35 10.50
C CYS A 35 3.48 9.04 10.05
N LYS A 36 3.27 8.63 8.79
CA LYS A 36 1.95 8.12 8.34
C LYS A 36 1.61 6.85 9.14
N PRO A 37 0.44 6.77 9.81
CA PRO A 37 0.14 5.64 10.70
C PRO A 37 -0.01 4.28 10.01
N VAL A 38 -0.67 4.24 8.84
CA VAL A 38 -0.95 3.01 8.09
C VAL A 38 -0.75 3.26 6.59
N ASN A 39 -0.13 2.30 5.90
CA ASN A 39 -0.04 2.29 4.44
C ASN A 39 -0.04 0.86 3.89
N THR A 40 -0.65 0.63 2.74
CA THR A 40 -0.62 -0.66 2.04
C THR A 40 0.14 -0.51 0.72
N PHE A 41 1.00 -1.48 0.41
CA PHE A 41 1.65 -1.64 -0.88
C PHE A 41 1.03 -2.84 -1.59
N VAL A 42 0.65 -2.68 -2.86
CA VAL A 42 0.16 -3.75 -3.73
C VAL A 42 1.31 -4.23 -4.61
N HIS A 43 1.46 -5.53 -4.75
CA HIS A 43 2.53 -6.21 -5.49
C HIS A 43 1.99 -6.89 -6.74
N GLU A 44 1.23 -6.14 -7.53
CA GLU A 44 0.66 -6.56 -8.80
C GLU A 44 1.11 -5.58 -9.90
N PRO A 45 1.04 -5.97 -11.19
CA PRO A 45 1.19 -5.05 -12.30
C PRO A 45 0.24 -3.84 -12.18
N LEU A 46 0.69 -2.67 -12.64
CA LEU A 46 -0.13 -1.45 -12.58
C LEU A 46 -1.45 -1.62 -13.35
N ALA A 47 -1.41 -2.28 -14.52
CA ALA A 47 -2.59 -2.57 -15.32
C ALA A 47 -3.63 -3.37 -14.52
N ASP A 48 -3.22 -4.45 -13.85
CA ASP A 48 -4.09 -5.29 -13.03
C ASP A 48 -4.74 -4.51 -11.86
N VAL A 49 -4.03 -3.53 -11.30
CA VAL A 49 -4.58 -2.64 -10.26
C VAL A 49 -5.53 -1.61 -10.84
N GLN A 50 -5.25 -1.06 -12.03
CA GLN A 50 -6.13 -0.12 -12.74
C GLN A 50 -7.43 -0.80 -13.17
N ASP A 51 -7.36 -2.06 -13.62
CA ASP A 51 -8.51 -2.86 -14.02
C ASP A 51 -9.51 -3.06 -12.87
N VAL A 52 -9.10 -2.89 -11.61
CA VAL A 52 -10.02 -2.93 -10.46
C VAL A 52 -11.11 -1.87 -10.59
N CYS A 53 -10.83 -0.73 -11.23
CA CYS A 53 -11.82 0.33 -11.47
C CYS A 53 -12.99 -0.12 -12.36
N LEU A 54 -12.85 -1.24 -13.07
CA LEU A 54 -13.90 -1.83 -13.91
C LEU A 54 -14.59 -3.04 -13.25
N GLN A 55 -14.26 -3.33 -11.99
CA GLN A 55 -14.75 -4.50 -11.25
C GLN A 55 -15.89 -4.12 -10.28
N GLY A 56 -16.02 -4.82 -9.15
CA GLY A 56 -17.20 -4.71 -8.28
C GLY A 56 -17.34 -3.33 -7.63
N ASN A 57 -18.40 -2.59 -7.95
CA ASN A 57 -18.67 -1.29 -7.31
C ASN A 57 -19.09 -1.46 -5.84
N VAL A 58 -18.47 -0.69 -4.95
CA VAL A 58 -18.77 -0.65 -3.52
C VAL A 58 -18.77 0.79 -3.00
N THR A 59 -19.55 1.08 -1.97
CA THR A 59 -19.50 2.40 -1.31
C THR A 59 -18.19 2.55 -0.54
N CYS A 60 -17.48 3.65 -0.78
CA CYS A 60 -16.27 4.00 -0.05
C CYS A 60 -16.55 4.23 1.45
N LYS A 61 -15.51 4.14 2.29
CA LYS A 61 -15.61 4.46 3.73
C LYS A 61 -16.03 5.91 4.02
N ASN A 62 -15.79 6.82 3.09
CA ASN A 62 -16.21 8.23 3.15
C ASN A 62 -17.60 8.47 2.51
N GLY A 63 -18.31 7.42 2.10
CA GLY A 63 -19.65 7.50 1.50
C GLY A 63 -19.67 7.73 -0.02
N GLN A 64 -18.54 7.94 -0.68
CA GLN A 64 -18.52 8.16 -2.13
C GLN A 64 -18.78 6.85 -2.91
N PRO A 65 -19.44 6.91 -4.08
CA PRO A 65 -19.82 5.73 -4.86
C PRO A 65 -18.74 5.26 -5.87
N ASN A 66 -17.52 5.81 -5.79
CA ASN A 66 -16.43 5.57 -6.73
C ASN A 66 -15.38 4.57 -6.22
N CYS A 67 -15.74 3.72 -5.26
CA CYS A 67 -14.86 2.64 -4.82
C CYS A 67 -15.17 1.35 -5.57
N HIS A 68 -14.12 0.60 -5.87
CA HIS A 68 -14.21 -0.68 -6.56
C HIS A 68 -13.40 -1.73 -5.83
N GLN A 69 -13.98 -2.92 -5.68
CA GLN A 69 -13.36 -4.09 -5.08
C GLN A 69 -12.84 -5.04 -6.15
N SER A 70 -11.62 -5.55 -5.95
CA SER A 70 -11.04 -6.54 -6.83
C SER A 70 -11.81 -7.88 -6.79
N PHE A 71 -11.94 -8.56 -7.92
CA PHE A 71 -12.53 -9.90 -8.02
C PHE A 71 -11.59 -11.01 -7.58
N SER A 72 -10.29 -10.74 -7.63
CA SER A 72 -9.24 -11.65 -7.17
C SER A 72 -8.48 -11.04 -6.01
N LYS A 73 -7.96 -11.91 -5.14
CA LYS A 73 -7.06 -11.49 -4.07
C LYS A 73 -5.72 -11.12 -4.68
N MET A 74 -5.12 -10.05 -4.18
CA MET A 74 -3.83 -9.52 -4.61
C MET A 74 -2.81 -9.64 -3.49
N SER A 75 -1.54 -9.77 -3.85
CA SER A 75 -0.41 -9.75 -2.94
C SER A 75 -0.19 -8.33 -2.42
N ILE A 76 -0.31 -8.15 -1.10
CA ILE A 76 -0.17 -6.84 -0.46
C ILE A 76 0.80 -6.89 0.72
N THR A 77 1.30 -5.72 1.08
CA THR A 77 2.05 -5.50 2.32
C THR A 77 1.48 -4.31 3.07
N ASP A 78 0.93 -4.58 4.25
CA ASP A 78 0.49 -3.57 5.19
C ASP A 78 1.68 -3.10 6.04
N CYS A 79 1.82 -1.79 6.15
CA CYS A 79 2.79 -1.11 6.99
C CYS A 79 2.05 -0.37 8.09
N HIS A 80 2.22 -0.82 9.33
CA HIS A 80 1.63 -0.21 10.51
C HIS A 80 2.71 0.47 11.34
N LEU A 81 2.50 1.73 11.73
CA LEU A 81 3.43 2.44 12.60
C LEU A 81 3.53 1.71 13.94
N ARG A 82 4.76 1.38 14.36
CA ARG A 82 4.97 0.71 15.65
C ARG A 82 4.56 1.65 16.80
N PRO A 83 3.97 1.12 17.88
CA PRO A 83 3.70 1.91 19.08
C PRO A 83 4.96 2.62 19.58
N GLY A 84 4.85 3.90 19.92
CA GLY A 84 5.97 4.72 20.41
C GLY A 84 6.91 5.27 19.32
N SER A 85 6.75 4.85 18.06
CA SER A 85 7.52 5.40 16.93
C SER A 85 7.18 6.88 16.69
N ARG A 86 8.21 7.72 16.50
CA ARG A 86 8.05 9.18 16.32
C ARG A 86 8.96 9.73 15.22
N TYR A 87 8.52 10.81 14.58
CA TYR A 87 9.34 11.56 13.63
C TYR A 87 10.61 12.10 14.34
N PRO A 88 11.79 12.12 13.70
CA PRO A 88 12.06 11.79 12.29
C PRO A 88 12.36 10.31 12.01
N ARG A 89 12.41 9.44 13.02
CA ARG A 89 12.76 8.02 12.87
C ARG A 89 11.54 7.12 12.99
N CYS A 90 10.74 7.09 11.93
CA CYS A 90 9.54 6.27 11.88
C CYS A 90 9.89 4.79 11.66
N THR A 91 9.41 3.93 12.56
CA THR A 91 9.54 2.48 12.47
C THR A 91 8.18 1.82 12.28
N TYR A 92 8.12 0.86 11.37
CA TYR A 92 6.92 0.20 10.91
C TYR A 92 7.01 -1.30 11.18
N GLU A 93 5.86 -1.90 11.44
CA GLU A 93 5.61 -3.32 11.34
C GLU A 93 5.16 -3.63 9.91
N THR A 94 5.73 -4.69 9.33
CA THR A 94 5.42 -5.14 7.98
C THR A 94 4.60 -6.43 8.05
N THR A 95 3.41 -6.43 7.45
CA THR A 95 2.57 -7.62 7.35
C THR A 95 2.24 -7.93 5.90
N GLN A 96 2.74 -9.04 5.38
CA GLN A 96 2.38 -9.53 4.05
C GLN A 96 1.04 -10.27 4.11
N LYS A 97 0.14 -9.99 3.18
CA LYS A 97 -1.21 -10.59 3.13
C LYS A 97 -1.61 -10.82 1.67
N HIS A 98 -2.60 -11.68 1.47
CA HIS A 98 -3.26 -11.89 0.18
C HIS A 98 -4.75 -11.59 0.35
N LYS A 99 -5.21 -10.45 -0.18
CA LYS A 99 -6.56 -9.92 0.11
C LYS A 99 -7.18 -9.26 -1.10
N TYR A 100 -8.51 -9.17 -1.10
CA TYR A 100 -9.22 -8.25 -1.99
C TYR A 100 -8.86 -6.81 -1.61
N ILE A 101 -8.61 -5.97 -2.60
CA ILE A 101 -8.36 -4.56 -2.39
C ILE A 101 -9.62 -3.76 -2.75
N ILE A 102 -9.75 -2.60 -2.13
CA ILE A 102 -10.75 -1.60 -2.49
C ILE A 102 -10.00 -0.32 -2.80
N VAL A 103 -10.19 0.21 -4.01
CA VAL A 103 -9.57 1.45 -4.49
C VAL A 103 -10.66 2.45 -4.87
N ALA A 104 -10.42 3.72 -4.59
CA ALA A 104 -11.23 4.79 -5.15
C ALA A 104 -10.68 5.14 -6.53
N CYS A 105 -11.57 5.23 -7.52
CA CYS A 105 -11.21 5.56 -8.90
C CYS A 105 -11.78 6.93 -9.26
N GLU A 106 -11.00 7.72 -9.98
CA GLU A 106 -11.39 9.03 -10.51
C GLU A 106 -10.96 9.09 -11.97
N GLY A 107 -11.72 9.83 -12.80
CA GLY A 107 -11.52 9.88 -14.24
C GLY A 107 -12.23 8.76 -14.99
N ASP A 108 -12.14 8.82 -16.32
CA ASP A 108 -12.75 7.84 -17.21
C ASP A 108 -11.74 6.69 -17.47
N PRO A 109 -12.03 5.45 -17.06
CA PRO A 109 -11.13 4.31 -17.31
C PRO A 109 -10.96 3.99 -18.80
N TYR A 110 -11.79 4.56 -19.69
CA TYR A 110 -11.70 4.40 -21.14
C TYR A 110 -10.87 5.49 -21.83
N VAL A 111 -10.39 6.50 -21.11
CA VAL A 111 -9.58 7.59 -21.67
C VAL A 111 -8.15 7.46 -21.17
N SER A 112 -7.37 6.62 -21.86
CA SER A 112 -5.92 6.61 -21.76
C SER A 112 -5.36 7.85 -22.45
N THR A 113 -4.95 8.86 -21.66
CA THR A 113 -4.11 9.97 -22.12
C THR A 113 -2.83 10.03 -21.34
#